data_AF-A0A1V1WBC2-F1
#
_entry.id   AF-A0A1V1WBC2-F1
#
_cell.length_a   1.000
_cell.length_b   1.000
_cell.length_c   1.000
_cell.angle_alpha   90.00
_cell.angle_beta   90.00
_cell.angle_gamma   90.00
#
_symmetry.space_group_name_H-M   'P 1'
#
loop_
_entity.id
_entity.type
_entity.pdbx_description
1 polymer ?
#
loop_
_entity_poly.entity_id
_entity_poly.type
_entity_poly.pdbx_seq_one_letter_code
_entity_poly.pdbx_strand_id
1 'polypeptide(L)'
;MKVLPIVSCLLLTQCSSILCLSCSETDYGKYDEDTRDIKIPISLWRTPTSGRNKVETLESKECPLLYQRYSSNHTYCKTSTCDIIFKGVNSGEKKMILHIHNSLRRKLANGQETRYRQLPSAANMMQMEW
;
A
#
# COMPACT_ATOMS: atom_id res chain seq x y z
N MET A 1 -29.63 -23.00 55.61
CA MET A 1 -28.34 -23.58 55.15
C MET A 1 -28.67 -24.72 54.21
N LYS A 2 -28.14 -24.93 53.01
CA LYS A 2 -27.15 -24.25 52.15
C LYS A 2 -27.30 -24.91 50.75
N VAL A 3 -27.40 -24.06 49.73
CA VAL A 3 -26.84 -24.13 48.35
C VAL A 3 -26.94 -25.40 47.47
N LEU A 4 -27.35 -25.10 46.22
CA LEU A 4 -27.39 -25.79 44.92
C LEU A 4 -26.22 -26.74 44.50
N PRO A 5 -26.37 -27.49 43.38
CA PRO A 5 -25.66 -28.74 43.07
C PRO A 5 -24.33 -28.51 42.35
N ILE A 6 -23.43 -29.50 42.43
CA ILE A 6 -22.14 -29.50 41.71
C ILE A 6 -21.95 -30.83 41.00
N VAL A 7 -21.41 -30.72 39.78
CA VAL A 7 -20.67 -31.71 38.99
C VAL A 7 -21.50 -32.59 38.04
N SER A 8 -21.92 -31.99 36.90
CA SER A 8 -22.06 -32.77 35.66
C SER A 8 -20.71 -32.80 34.96
N CYS A 9 -20.11 -33.98 34.99
CA CYS A 9 -18.82 -34.31 34.42
C CYS A 9 -18.98 -34.66 32.94
N LEU A 10 -18.95 -33.65 32.05
CA LEU A 10 -18.85 -33.85 30.60
C LEU A 10 -17.94 -32.79 29.98
N LEU A 11 -16.65 -32.85 30.32
CA LEU A 11 -15.58 -32.34 29.49
C LEU A 11 -14.84 -33.54 28.89
N LEU A 12 -14.38 -33.37 27.65
CA LEU A 12 -13.38 -34.19 26.92
C LEU A 12 -13.89 -35.17 25.85
N THR A 13 -14.81 -34.74 24.98
CA THR A 13 -14.84 -35.15 23.55
C THR A 13 -15.56 -34.01 22.81
N GLN A 14 -15.04 -33.26 21.84
CA GLN A 14 -14.11 -33.57 20.78
C GLN A 14 -13.37 -32.28 20.40
N CYS A 15 -12.03 -32.34 20.41
CA CYS A 15 -11.18 -31.40 19.72
C CYS A 15 -11.20 -31.81 18.24
N SER A 16 -12.18 -31.32 17.47
CA SER A 16 -12.19 -31.51 16.03
C SER A 16 -11.31 -30.43 15.40
N SER A 17 -10.06 -30.83 15.20
CA SER A 17 -9.18 -30.48 14.09
C SER A 17 -9.72 -29.40 13.15
N ILE A 18 -9.23 -28.19 13.35
CA ILE A 18 -8.51 -27.40 12.33
C ILE A 18 -8.79 -27.86 10.89
N LEU A 19 -9.79 -27.23 10.27
CA LEU A 19 -9.87 -27.05 8.83
C LEU A 19 -10.37 -25.62 8.60
N CYS A 20 -9.51 -24.65 8.94
CA CYS A 20 -9.57 -23.31 8.35
C CYS A 20 -9.12 -23.43 6.88
N LEU A 21 -9.96 -24.04 6.05
CA LEU A 21 -9.73 -24.18 4.61
C LEU A 21 -10.70 -23.28 3.84
N SER A 22 -10.63 -21.96 4.07
CA SER A 22 -11.19 -20.95 3.17
C SER A 22 -10.73 -19.53 3.56
N CYS A 23 -9.43 -19.28 3.46
CA CYS A 23 -8.91 -17.92 3.34
C CYS A 23 -8.00 -17.87 2.11
N SER A 24 -8.57 -18.04 0.93
CA SER A 24 -7.86 -17.81 -0.32
C SER A 24 -8.80 -17.20 -1.34
N GLU A 25 -9.17 -15.95 -1.09
CA GLU A 25 -9.50 -14.99 -2.14
C GLU A 25 -9.23 -13.62 -1.52
N THR A 26 -8.03 -13.10 -1.74
CA THR A 26 -7.81 -11.66 -1.58
C THR A 26 -8.58 -11.00 -2.71
N ASP A 27 -9.89 -10.83 -2.52
CA ASP A 27 -10.74 -10.01 -3.37
C ASP A 27 -10.35 -8.55 -3.09
N TYR A 28 -9.21 -8.13 -3.65
CA TYR A 28 -8.85 -6.73 -3.77
C TYR A 28 -9.96 -6.11 -4.62
N GLY A 29 -10.92 -5.52 -3.93
CA GLY A 29 -12.16 -5.10 -4.55
C GLY A 29 -11.89 -4.10 -5.64
N LYS A 30 -12.69 -4.17 -6.71
CA LYS A 30 -12.75 -3.23 -7.84
C LYS A 30 -12.59 -1.76 -7.38
N TYR A 31 -11.36 -1.25 -7.35
CA TYR A 31 -11.03 0.14 -7.02
C TYR A 31 -11.20 1.06 -8.25
N ASP A 32 -11.54 0.47 -9.40
CA ASP A 32 -11.53 1.13 -10.70
C ASP A 32 -12.90 1.73 -11.13
N GLU A 33 -13.95 1.63 -10.30
CA GLU A 33 -15.29 2.08 -10.71
C GLU A 33 -15.61 3.56 -10.44
N ASP A 34 -14.78 4.25 -9.65
CA ASP A 34 -15.02 5.65 -9.24
C ASP A 34 -14.30 6.69 -10.13
N THR A 35 -13.60 6.26 -11.19
CA THR A 35 -12.93 7.16 -12.16
C THR A 35 -13.86 7.64 -13.29
N ARG A 36 -15.19 7.50 -13.15
CA ARG A 36 -16.15 7.81 -14.22
C ARG A 36 -16.20 9.28 -14.65
N ASP A 37 -15.56 10.19 -13.92
CA ASP A 37 -15.52 11.62 -14.25
C ASP A 37 -14.19 12.14 -14.82
N ILE A 38 -13.17 11.29 -15.02
CA ILE A 38 -11.88 11.73 -15.56
C ILE A 38 -11.66 11.15 -16.96
N LYS A 39 -12.26 11.79 -17.98
CA LYS A 39 -11.88 11.57 -19.39
C LYS A 39 -10.61 12.36 -19.72
N ILE A 40 -9.44 11.80 -19.44
CA ILE A 40 -8.17 12.38 -19.96
C ILE A 40 -7.75 11.62 -21.23
N PRO A 41 -7.65 12.30 -22.38
CA PRO A 41 -7.28 11.67 -23.64
C PRO A 41 -5.80 11.25 -23.66
N ILE A 42 -5.56 10.06 -24.19
CA ILE A 42 -4.24 9.40 -24.37
C ILE A 42 -3.28 10.24 -25.26
N SER A 43 -3.74 11.31 -25.90
CA SER A 43 -2.88 12.18 -26.71
C SER A 43 -2.03 13.18 -25.91
N LEU A 44 -2.21 13.29 -24.58
CA LEU A 44 -1.42 14.19 -23.73
C LEU A 44 -0.05 13.61 -23.30
N TRP A 45 0.30 12.39 -23.73
CA TRP A 45 1.54 11.69 -23.36
C TRP A 45 2.75 12.03 -24.25
N ARG A 46 2.82 13.21 -24.88
CA ARG A 46 3.97 13.52 -25.76
C ARG A 46 4.57 14.92 -25.58
N THR A 47 5.87 14.90 -25.25
CA THR A 47 6.93 15.94 -25.33
C THR A 47 7.06 16.94 -24.17
N PRO A 48 8.19 17.68 -24.03
CA PRO A 48 9.60 17.34 -24.29
C PRO A 48 10.49 17.51 -23.04
N THR A 49 11.65 16.86 -23.03
CA THR A 49 12.66 16.91 -21.97
C THR A 49 13.32 18.31 -21.88
N SER A 50 13.17 18.99 -20.75
CA SER A 50 13.92 20.22 -20.41
C SER A 50 14.98 19.93 -19.35
N GLY A 51 16.23 20.29 -19.68
CA GLY A 51 17.46 19.89 -19.01
C GLY A 51 17.67 20.49 -17.62
N ARG A 52 18.42 19.75 -16.80
CA ARG A 52 18.90 20.17 -15.48
C ARG A 52 20.42 20.11 -15.46
N ASN A 53 21.04 21.22 -15.02
CA ASN A 53 22.48 21.44 -14.96
C ASN A 53 23.24 20.34 -14.20
N LYS A 54 24.36 19.92 -14.79
CA LYS A 54 25.28 18.87 -14.34
C LYS A 54 26.14 19.40 -13.19
N VAL A 55 25.86 18.97 -11.96
CA VAL A 55 26.86 19.01 -10.88
C VAL A 55 27.63 17.71 -10.99
N GLU A 56 28.87 17.82 -11.47
CA GLU A 56 29.81 16.73 -11.61
C GLU A 56 30.51 16.53 -10.26
N THR A 57 30.02 15.60 -9.44
CA THR A 57 30.80 15.01 -8.35
C THR A 57 31.21 13.63 -8.79
N LEU A 58 32.52 13.37 -8.76
CA LEU A 58 33.18 12.10 -9.08
C LEU A 58 32.34 10.91 -8.56
N GLU A 59 31.64 10.24 -9.49
CA GLU A 59 30.84 9.06 -9.23
C GLU A 59 31.75 7.91 -8.82
N SER A 60 31.91 7.70 -7.52
CA SER A 60 32.34 6.39 -7.03
C SER A 60 31.25 5.39 -7.42
N LYS A 61 31.64 4.35 -8.15
CA LYS A 61 30.82 3.19 -8.58
C LYS A 61 30.26 2.36 -7.41
N GLU A 62 30.18 2.93 -6.21
CA GLU A 62 29.85 2.26 -4.97
C GLU A 62 28.58 2.84 -4.33
N CYS A 63 27.76 1.93 -3.83
CA CYS A 63 26.52 2.20 -3.09
C CYS A 63 26.77 3.20 -1.94
N PRO A 64 25.96 4.26 -1.76
CA PRO A 64 26.13 5.18 -0.64
C PRO A 64 26.06 4.47 0.73
N LEU A 65 26.97 4.82 1.65
CA LEU A 65 27.07 4.21 2.99
C LEU A 65 25.76 4.28 3.79
N LEU A 66 24.97 5.34 3.60
CA LEU A 66 23.66 5.49 4.24
C LEU A 66 22.74 4.28 3.98
N TYR A 67 22.74 3.76 2.76
CA TYR A 67 21.90 2.62 2.38
C TYR A 67 22.51 1.29 2.82
N GLN A 68 23.84 1.17 2.82
CA GLN A 68 24.55 0.00 3.31
C GLN A 68 24.31 -0.25 4.80
N ARG A 69 24.08 0.81 5.59
CA ARG A 69 23.75 0.71 7.01
C ARG A 69 22.47 -0.09 7.28
N TYR A 70 21.46 0.04 6.44
CA TYR A 70 20.19 -0.67 6.61
C TYR A 70 20.27 -2.11 6.12
N SER A 71 21.02 -2.34 5.03
CA SER A 71 21.23 -3.67 4.46
C SER A 71 22.44 -3.67 3.55
N SER A 72 23.23 -4.74 3.60
CA SER A 72 24.32 -5.00 2.66
C SER A 72 23.84 -5.19 1.22
N ASN A 73 22.54 -5.47 1.01
CA ASN A 73 21.91 -5.64 -0.30
C ASN A 73 20.67 -4.73 -0.46
N HIS A 74 20.85 -3.44 -0.21
CA HIS A 74 19.77 -2.45 -0.28
C HIS A 74 19.27 -2.24 -1.72
N THR A 75 17.95 -2.11 -1.91
CA THR A 75 17.31 -1.99 -3.25
C THR A 75 17.84 -0.81 -4.07
N TYR A 76 18.15 0.32 -3.44
CA TYR A 76 18.78 1.46 -4.11
C TYR A 76 20.08 1.08 -4.84
N CYS A 77 20.82 0.14 -4.28
CA CYS A 77 22.15 -0.26 -4.76
C CYS A 77 22.11 -1.42 -5.74
N LYS A 78 20.90 -1.90 -6.07
CA LYS A 78 20.71 -2.90 -7.11
C LYS A 78 20.63 -2.23 -8.47
N THR A 79 21.37 -2.78 -9.42
CA THR A 79 21.29 -2.38 -10.83
C THR A 79 20.14 -3.11 -11.52
N SER A 80 19.38 -2.39 -12.34
CA SER A 80 18.35 -3.01 -13.19
C SER A 80 18.98 -3.87 -14.28
N THR A 81 18.35 -4.99 -14.62
CA THR A 81 18.72 -5.86 -15.75
C THR A 81 17.85 -5.63 -16.99
N CYS A 82 16.90 -4.69 -16.93
CA CYS A 82 15.90 -4.47 -17.98
C CYS A 82 16.32 -3.41 -18.99
N ASP A 83 15.85 -3.56 -20.23
CA ASP A 83 15.84 -2.49 -21.24
C ASP A 83 14.70 -1.51 -20.95
N ILE A 84 15.06 -0.35 -20.39
CA ILE A 84 14.07 0.60 -19.84
C ILE A 84 13.40 1.39 -20.96
N ILE A 85 12.11 1.16 -21.18
CA ILE A 85 11.28 1.90 -22.15
C ILE A 85 10.82 3.25 -21.58
N PHE A 86 10.37 3.26 -20.33
CA PHE A 86 9.96 4.47 -19.60
C PHE A 86 10.29 4.30 -18.12
N LYS A 87 10.65 5.40 -17.45
CA LYS A 87 10.96 5.40 -16.01
C LYS A 87 10.43 6.64 -15.32
N GLY A 88 10.04 6.43 -14.07
CA GLY A 88 9.62 7.50 -13.17
C GLY A 88 8.17 7.91 -13.35
N VAL A 89 7.83 8.97 -12.62
CA VAL A 89 6.48 9.52 -12.52
C VAL A 89 6.63 11.03 -12.62
N ASN A 90 5.91 11.67 -13.55
CA ASN A 90 5.96 13.11 -13.75
C ASN A 90 5.19 13.86 -12.65
N SER A 91 5.34 15.18 -12.56
CA SER A 91 4.75 15.98 -11.48
C SER A 91 3.22 15.93 -11.44
N GLY A 92 2.55 15.82 -12.59
CA GLY A 92 1.10 15.66 -12.68
C GLY A 92 0.65 14.30 -12.15
N GLU A 93 1.34 13.24 -12.56
CA GLU A 93 1.09 11.88 -12.06
C GLU A 93 1.36 11.76 -10.56
N LYS A 94 2.44 12.37 -10.05
CA LYS A 94 2.73 12.41 -8.60
C LYS A 94 1.58 13.04 -7.81
N LYS A 95 1.07 14.18 -8.29
CA LYS A 95 -0.09 14.85 -7.67
C LYS A 95 -1.33 13.96 -7.70
N MET A 96 -1.57 13.29 -8.82
CA MET A 96 -2.69 12.35 -8.96
C MET A 96 -2.58 11.19 -7.97
N ILE A 97 -1.43 10.52 -7.92
CA ILE A 97 -1.17 9.41 -7.00
C ILE A 97 -1.38 9.87 -5.55
N LEU A 98 -0.80 11.02 -5.18
CA LEU A 98 -0.92 11.55 -3.83
C LEU A 98 -2.36 11.92 -3.48
N HIS A 99 -3.11 12.51 -4.42
CA HIS A 99 -4.51 12.86 -4.25
C HIS A 99 -5.36 11.61 -4.00
N ILE A 100 -5.19 10.56 -4.80
CA ILE A 100 -5.93 9.30 -4.66
C ILE A 100 -5.67 8.68 -3.28
N HIS A 101 -4.40 8.57 -2.86
CA HIS A 101 -4.05 8.02 -1.56
C HIS A 101 -4.69 8.81 -0.41
N ASN A 102 -4.59 10.15 -0.45
CA ASN A 102 -5.15 10.99 0.60
C ASN A 102 -6.69 10.98 0.62
N SER A 103 -7.35 10.84 -0.53
CA SER A 103 -8.81 10.69 -0.59
C SER A 103 -9.27 9.36 0.03
N LEU A 104 -8.58 8.26 -0.25
CA LEU A 104 -8.86 6.96 0.37
C LEU A 104 -8.58 6.98 1.88
N ARG A 105 -7.44 7.54 2.30
CA ARG A 105 -7.08 7.71 3.71
C ARG A 105 -8.11 8.55 4.47
N ARG A 106 -8.58 9.65 3.88
CA ARG A 106 -9.65 10.50 4.45
C ARG A 106 -10.95 9.72 4.61
N LYS A 107 -11.35 8.95 3.59
CA LYS A 107 -12.56 8.11 3.64
C LYS A 107 -12.48 7.11 4.79
N LEU A 108 -11.33 6.44 4.94
CA LEU A 108 -11.07 5.52 6.07
C LEU A 108 -11.07 6.26 7.41
N ALA A 109 -10.40 7.41 7.49
CA ALA A 109 -10.28 8.18 8.74
C ALA A 109 -11.62 8.63 9.29
N ASN A 110 -12.56 8.97 8.40
CA ASN A 110 -13.92 9.36 8.77
C ASN A 110 -14.83 8.16 9.06
N GLY A 111 -14.32 6.92 8.96
CA GLY A 111 -15.14 5.72 9.07
C GLY A 111 -16.21 5.65 7.98
N GLN A 112 -15.93 6.12 6.77
CA GLN A 112 -16.88 6.13 5.63
C GLN A 112 -16.69 4.94 4.68
N GLU A 113 -15.78 4.02 4.99
CA GLU A 113 -15.59 2.79 4.21
C GLU A 113 -16.54 1.70 4.70
N THR A 114 -17.40 1.22 3.79
CA THR A 114 -18.48 0.28 4.08
C THR A 114 -18.32 -1.06 3.36
N ARG A 115 -17.41 -1.16 2.38
CA ARG A 115 -17.29 -2.32 1.50
C ARG A 115 -16.90 -3.61 2.22
N TYR A 116 -16.07 -3.53 3.25
CA TYR A 116 -15.52 -4.70 3.97
C TYR A 116 -15.95 -4.74 5.44
N ARG A 117 -17.20 -4.36 5.70
CA ARG A 117 -17.74 -3.97 7.01
C ARG A 117 -17.39 -2.52 7.35
N GLN A 118 -18.18 -1.92 8.24
CA GLN A 118 -17.95 -0.56 8.71
C GLN A 118 -16.62 -0.50 9.48
N LEU A 119 -15.59 0.07 8.86
CA LEU A 119 -14.33 0.30 9.54
C LEU A 119 -14.48 1.47 10.51
N PRO A 120 -13.86 1.42 11.71
CA PRO A 120 -13.91 2.53 12.65
C PRO A 120 -13.20 3.75 12.08
N SER A 121 -13.59 4.93 12.56
CA SER A 121 -12.85 6.17 12.29
C SER A 121 -11.45 6.10 12.90
N ALA A 122 -10.49 6.79 12.28
CA ALA A 122 -9.12 6.86 12.76
C ALA A 122 -8.88 8.20 13.47
N ALA A 123 -8.32 8.14 14.68
CA ALA A 123 -8.08 9.33 15.50
C ALA A 123 -6.98 10.25 14.97
N ASN A 124 -5.99 9.72 14.23
CA ASN A 124 -4.82 10.49 13.78
C ASN A 124 -4.30 10.03 12.40
N MET A 125 -5.16 10.03 11.39
CA MET A 125 -4.78 9.64 10.02
C MET A 125 -4.28 10.86 9.23
N MET A 126 -2.98 11.12 9.30
CA MET A 126 -2.35 12.28 8.66
C MET A 126 -2.36 12.21 7.12
N GLN A 127 -2.33 13.37 6.48
CA GLN A 127 -2.15 13.49 5.03
C GLN A 127 -0.72 13.08 4.64
N MET A 128 -0.59 12.29 3.57
CA MET A 128 0.69 11.94 2.97
C MET A 128 1.23 13.09 2.11
N GLU A 129 2.55 13.16 2.04
CA GLU A 129 3.32 13.96 1.09
C GLU A 129 4.18 13.06 0.19
N TRP A 130 4.64 13.60 -0.94
CA TRP A 130 5.47 12.87 -1.90
C TRP A 130 6.94 12.87 -1.47
#